data_AF-A0A8J2JAR5-F1
#
_entry.id   AF-A0A8J2JAR5-F1
#
_cell.length_a   1.000
_cell.length_b   1.000
_cell.length_c   1.000
_cell.angle_alpha   90.00
_cell.angle_beta   90.00
_cell.angle_gamma   90.00
#
_symmetry.space_group_name_H-M   'P 1'
#
loop_
_entity.id
_entity.type
_entity.pdbx_description
1 polymer ?
#
loop_
_entity_poly.entity_id
_entity_poly.type
_entity_poly.pdbx_seq_one_letter_code
_entity_poly.pdbx_strand_id
1 'polypeptide(L)'
;MNVNGLSDIHITTVTHTVEIALTSEHYPDTIVNTTALIVEKSSGLHPSTSVVPQQWKHIRDLTLADPTFWKTRAVNVLIGADLYPRIMHGGIRKGSETQP
;
A
#
# COMPACT_ATOMS: atom_id res chain seq x y z
N MET A 1 -14.64 -16.19 -6.33
CA MET A 1 -15.26 -14.89 -5.97
C MET A 1 -14.83 -13.86 -7.01
N ASN A 2 -15.71 -12.98 -7.47
CA ASN A 2 -15.35 -11.91 -8.41
C ASN A 2 -14.90 -10.68 -7.64
N VAL A 3 -13.79 -10.06 -8.07
CA VAL A 3 -13.32 -8.77 -7.51
C VAL A 3 -13.43 -7.73 -8.61
N ASN A 4 -14.31 -6.76 -8.41
CA ASN A 4 -14.53 -5.65 -9.33
C ASN A 4 -13.82 -4.40 -8.78
N GLY A 5 -13.24 -3.61 -9.69
CA GLY A 5 -12.71 -2.29 -9.35
C GLY A 5 -13.82 -1.24 -9.20
N LEU A 6 -13.48 -0.09 -8.63
CA LEU A 6 -14.30 1.11 -8.77
C LEU A 6 -14.42 1.40 -10.29
N SER A 7 -15.66 1.46 -10.82
CA SER A 7 -16.04 1.50 -12.26
C SER A 7 -16.46 0.16 -12.89
N ASP A 8 -16.65 -0.89 -12.09
CA ASP A 8 -17.17 -2.20 -12.57
C ASP A 8 -16.27 -2.88 -13.62
N ILE A 9 -15.00 -2.47 -13.67
CA ILE A 9 -13.97 -3.14 -14.44
C ILE A 9 -13.72 -4.48 -13.76
N HIS A 10 -13.90 -5.57 -14.51
CA HIS A 10 -13.60 -6.92 -14.05
C HIS A 10 -12.08 -7.06 -13.91
N ILE A 11 -11.57 -7.04 -12.68
CA ILE A 11 -10.13 -7.05 -12.43
C ILE A 11 -9.62 -8.49 -12.46
N THR A 12 -10.28 -9.41 -11.76
CA THR A 12 -9.81 -10.79 -11.63
C THR A 12 -10.83 -11.73 -10.96
N THR A 13 -10.62 -13.03 -11.12
CA THR A 13 -11.28 -14.08 -10.36
C THR A 13 -10.38 -14.53 -9.21
N VAL A 14 -10.93 -14.54 -7.99
CA VAL A 14 -10.24 -15.08 -6.82
C VAL A 14 -10.56 -16.56 -6.71
N THR A 15 -9.50 -17.38 -6.78
CA THR A 15 -9.57 -18.84 -6.66
C THR A 15 -9.16 -19.34 -5.28
N HIS A 16 -8.30 -18.61 -4.58
CA HIS A 16 -7.73 -19.04 -3.29
C HIS A 16 -7.68 -17.89 -2.29
N THR A 17 -7.78 -18.25 -1.01
CA THR A 17 -7.61 -17.35 0.13
C THR A 17 -6.57 -17.93 1.08
N VAL A 18 -5.76 -17.07 1.68
CA VAL A 18 -4.69 -17.47 2.61
C VAL A 18 -4.70 -16.57 3.84
N GLU A 19 -4.36 -17.14 5.00
CA GLU A 19 -4.07 -16.34 6.19
C GLU A 19 -2.65 -15.80 6.11
N ILE A 20 -2.50 -14.49 6.29
CA ILE A 20 -1.21 -13.81 6.31
C ILE A 20 -1.06 -12.96 7.57
N ALA A 21 0.18 -12.74 7.97
CA ALA A 21 0.57 -11.80 9.01
C ALA A 21 1.37 -10.67 8.37
N LEU A 22 0.89 -9.43 8.52
CA LEU A 22 1.61 -8.22 8.11
C LEU A 22 2.38 -7.64 9.30
N THR A 23 3.63 -7.28 9.08
CA THR A 23 4.50 -6.65 10.09
C THR A 23 5.08 -5.34 9.56
N SER A 24 5.29 -4.37 10.45
CA SER A 24 6.00 -3.14 10.09
C SER A 24 7.51 -3.42 9.97
N GLU A 25 8.15 -2.82 8.96
CA GLU A 25 9.62 -2.81 8.84
C GLU A 25 10.30 -2.11 10.03
N HIS A 26 9.63 -1.11 10.62
CA HIS A 26 10.18 -0.29 11.70
C HIS A 26 9.73 -0.73 13.09
N TYR A 27 8.61 -1.45 13.18
CA TYR A 27 8.02 -1.94 14.43
C TYR A 27 7.63 -3.42 14.30
N PRO A 28 8.60 -4.35 14.37
CA PRO A 28 8.37 -5.78 14.11
C PRO A 28 7.34 -6.44 15.05
N ASP A 29 7.17 -5.90 16.25
CA ASP A 29 6.19 -6.38 17.23
C ASP A 29 4.73 -6.06 16.84
N THR A 30 4.53 -5.14 15.89
CA THR A 30 3.20 -4.84 15.34
C THR A 30 2.82 -5.90 14.31
N ILE A 31 1.90 -6.79 14.68
CA ILE A 31 1.40 -7.86 13.82
C ILE A 31 -0.08 -7.65 13.49
N VAL A 32 -0.41 -7.65 12.21
CA VAL A 32 -1.78 -7.56 11.70
C VAL A 32 -2.10 -8.83 10.93
N ASN A 33 -2.85 -9.73 11.57
CA ASN A 33 -3.38 -10.93 10.91
C ASN A 33 -4.61 -10.58 10.06
N THR A 34 -4.68 -11.17 8.87
CA THR A 34 -5.78 -11.02 7.92
C THR A 34 -5.83 -12.16 6.92
N THR A 35 -7.02 -12.40 6.38
CA THR A 35 -7.18 -13.22 5.17
C THR A 35 -6.84 -12.38 3.95
N ALA A 36 -5.99 -12.90 3.07
CA ALA A 36 -5.66 -12.31 1.77
C ALA A 36 -6.26 -13.14 0.63
N LEU A 37 -6.64 -12.45 -0.44
CA LEU A 37 -7.15 -13.04 -1.67
C LEU A 37 -5.99 -13.22 -2.66
N ILE A 38 -5.79 -14.43 -3.17
CA ILE A 38 -4.80 -14.67 -4.23
C ILE A 38 -5.44 -14.33 -5.57
N VAL A 39 -4.77 -13.46 -6.32
CA VAL A 39 -5.18 -13.00 -7.65
C VAL A 39 -4.07 -13.27 -8.66
N GLU A 40 -4.43 -13.66 -9.88
CA GLU A 40 -3.44 -14.05 -10.91
C GLU A 40 -2.56 -12.87 -11.38
N LYS A 41 -3.04 -11.63 -11.24
CA LYS A 41 -2.30 -10.42 -11.59
C LYS A 41 -2.57 -9.33 -10.57
N SER A 42 -1.65 -9.12 -9.63
CA SER A 42 -1.87 -8.23 -8.48
C SER A 42 -1.65 -6.75 -8.80
N SER A 43 -0.65 -6.39 -9.60
CA SER A 43 -0.38 -4.99 -9.99
C SER A 43 0.68 -4.88 -11.10
N GLY A 44 0.78 -3.71 -11.72
CA GLY A 44 1.88 -3.36 -12.64
C GLY A 44 3.13 -2.90 -11.88
N LEU A 45 4.06 -2.24 -12.57
CA LEU A 45 5.17 -1.55 -11.92
C LEU A 45 4.71 -0.20 -11.35
N HIS A 46 5.05 0.07 -10.09
CA HIS A 46 4.68 1.27 -9.36
C HIS A 46 5.89 1.91 -8.65
N PRO A 47 6.00 3.24 -8.61
CA PRO A 47 5.15 4.20 -9.31
C PRO A 47 5.36 4.13 -10.83
N SER A 48 4.29 4.31 -11.60
CA SER A 48 4.30 4.28 -13.07
C SER A 48 4.98 5.51 -13.68
N THR A 49 5.11 6.58 -12.89
CA THR A 49 5.92 7.76 -13.19
C THR A 49 7.02 7.87 -12.16
N SER A 50 8.24 8.19 -12.60
CA SER A 50 9.38 8.38 -11.71
C SER A 50 9.06 9.47 -10.70
N VAL A 51 9.00 9.10 -9.42
CA VAL A 51 8.91 10.06 -8.33
C VAL A 51 10.33 10.47 -8.03
N VAL A 52 10.67 11.73 -8.24
CA VAL A 52 11.93 12.26 -7.70
C VAL A 52 11.73 12.35 -6.19
N PRO A 53 12.51 11.64 -5.35
CA PRO A 53 12.47 11.82 -3.91
C PRO A 53 13.00 13.22 -3.58
N GLN A 54 12.16 14.23 -3.79
CA GLN A 54 12.39 15.56 -3.28
C GLN A 54 12.31 15.48 -1.76
N GLN A 55 13.18 16.21 -1.08
CA GLN A 55 13.10 16.38 0.36
C GLN A 55 11.91 17.27 0.72
N TRP A 56 10.69 16.80 0.48
CA TRP A 56 9.47 17.46 0.88
C TRP A 56 9.55 17.76 2.38
N LYS A 57 9.57 19.05 2.72
CA LYS A 57 9.85 19.52 4.08
C LYS A 57 8.87 18.92 5.09
N HIS A 58 7.63 18.66 4.68
CA HIS A 58 6.54 18.22 5.55
C HIS A 58 6.59 16.72 5.93
N ILE A 59 7.33 15.88 5.17
CA ILE A 59 7.54 14.46 5.50
C ILE A 59 9.01 14.10 5.77
N ARG A 60 9.93 15.07 5.79
CA ARG A 60 11.38 14.80 5.87
C ARG A 60 11.79 14.10 7.17
N ASP A 61 11.09 14.38 8.25
CA ASP A 61 11.28 13.81 9.59
C ASP A 61 10.40 12.58 9.85
N LEU A 62 9.68 12.09 8.84
CA LEU A 62 8.89 10.87 8.96
C LEU A 62 9.66 9.64 8.51
N THR A 63 9.61 8.61 9.33
CA THR A 63 9.95 7.25 8.91
C THR A 63 8.82 6.70 8.05
N LEU A 64 9.02 6.65 6.73
CA LEU A 64 8.01 6.18 5.79
C LEU A 64 7.85 4.66 5.83
N ALA A 65 6.62 4.19 5.66
CA ALA A 65 6.30 2.76 5.62
C ALA A 65 6.98 2.01 4.46
N ASP A 66 7.20 2.68 3.32
CA ASP A 66 8.11 2.23 2.26
C ASP A 66 9.28 3.22 2.17
N PRO A 67 10.45 2.90 2.75
CA PRO A 67 11.64 3.74 2.69
C PRO A 67 12.15 3.99 1.28
N THR A 68 11.64 3.26 0.29
CA THR A 68 12.07 3.34 -1.11
C THR A 68 10.92 3.65 -2.05
N PHE A 69 9.83 4.28 -1.59
CA PHE A 69 8.59 4.55 -2.35
C PHE A 69 8.79 5.13 -3.76
N TRP A 70 9.90 5.81 -4.02
CA TRP A 70 10.25 6.36 -5.33
C TRP A 70 10.76 5.33 -6.34
N LYS A 71 11.25 4.18 -5.90
CA LYS A 71 11.79 3.13 -6.78
C LYS A 71 10.64 2.34 -7.39
N THR A 72 10.57 2.36 -8.71
CA THR A 72 9.64 1.54 -9.49
C THR A 72 9.83 0.05 -9.22
N ARG A 73 8.82 -0.60 -8.63
CA ARG A 73 8.75 -2.05 -8.39
C ARG A 73 7.32 -2.56 -8.48
N ALA A 74 7.14 -3.88 -8.60
CA ALA A 74 5.81 -4.47 -8.52
C ALA A 74 5.25 -4.36 -7.09
N VAL A 75 3.95 -4.08 -6.96
CA VAL A 75 3.27 -4.15 -5.65
C VAL A 75 2.78 -5.57 -5.44
N ASN A 76 3.33 -6.25 -4.43
CA ASN A 76 2.99 -7.64 -4.17
C ASN A 76 1.68 -7.81 -3.39
N VAL A 77 1.32 -6.83 -2.55
CA VAL A 77 0.16 -6.88 -1.66
C VAL A 77 -0.61 -5.57 -1.73
N LEU A 78 -1.92 -5.65 -1.94
CA LEU A 78 -2.85 -4.53 -1.80
C LEU A 78 -3.60 -4.68 -0.48
N ILE A 79 -3.56 -3.64 0.34
CA ILE A 79 -4.22 -3.62 1.64
C ILE A 79 -5.62 -3.00 1.45
N GLY A 80 -6.64 -3.74 1.87
CA GLY A 80 -8.03 -3.28 1.84
C GLY A 80 -8.31 -2.16 2.85
N ALA A 81 -9.38 -1.41 2.61
CA ALA A 81 -9.80 -0.31 3.49
C ALA A 81 -10.29 -0.79 4.87
N ASP A 82 -10.65 -2.06 4.99
CA ASP A 82 -11.00 -2.73 6.23
C ASP A 82 -9.81 -2.81 7.22
N LEU A 83 -8.59 -2.91 6.70
CA LEU A 83 -7.37 -2.93 7.52
C LEU A 83 -6.81 -1.53 7.80
N TYR A 84 -7.26 -0.52 7.04
CA TYR A 84 -6.78 0.86 7.16
C TYR A 84 -6.77 1.41 8.60
N PRO A 85 -7.85 1.25 9.42
CA PRO A 85 -7.86 1.75 10.80
C PRO A 85 -6.87 1.04 11.73
N ARG A 86 -6.40 -0.16 11.36
CA ARG A 86 -5.48 -0.96 12.19
C ARG A 86 -4.02 -0.61 11.96
N ILE A 87 -3.68 -0.05 10.79
CA ILE A 87 -2.30 0.25 10.39
C ILE A 87 -1.99 1.76 10.39
N MET A 88 -3.02 2.60 10.25
CA MET A 88 -2.85 4.05 10.24
C MET A 88 -2.46 4.57 11.61
N HIS A 89 -1.39 5.35 11.64
CA HIS A 89 -1.03 6.14 12.81
C HIS A 89 -1.74 7.49 12.75
N GLY A 90 -2.00 8.09 13.91
CA GLY A 90 -2.59 9.42 13.98
C GLY A 90 -1.68 10.49 13.36
N GLY A 91 -2.28 11.60 12.94
CA GLY A 91 -1.59 12.75 12.35
C GLY A 91 -1.59 12.70 10.82
N ILE A 92 -2.23 13.71 10.22
CA ILE A 92 -2.18 13.92 8.77
C ILE A 92 -1.22 15.08 8.51
N ARG A 93 -0.20 14.85 7.69
CA ARG A 93 0.67 15.91 7.16
C ARG A 93 0.40 16.08 5.68
N LYS A 94 0.31 17.33 5.23
CA LYS A 94 0.01 17.69 3.84
C LYS A 94 1.06 18.67 3.33
N GLY A 95 1.51 18.47 2.10
CA GLY A 95 2.26 19.49 1.37
C GLY A 95 1.40 20.68 0.95
N SER A 96 2.03 21.65 0.27
CA SER A 96 1.33 22.67 -0.51
C SER A 96 0.58 22.04 -1.70
N GLU A 97 -0.28 22.79 -2.40
CA GLU A 97 -1.08 22.26 -3.53
C GLU A 97 -0.30 21.52 -4.62
N THR A 98 0.99 21.84 -4.79
CA THR A 98 1.89 21.23 -5.77
C THR A 98 2.77 20.11 -5.20
N GLN A 99 2.62 19.79 -3.92
CA GLN A 99 3.32 18.73 -3.22
C GLN A 99 2.31 17.67 -2.78
N PRO A 100 2.70 16.38 -2.76
CA PRO A 100 1.84 15.33 -2.23
C PRO A 100 1.49 15.51 -0.75
#